data_AF-A0A814BN05-F1
#
_entry.id   AF-A0A814BN05-F1
#
_cell.length_a   1.000
_cell.length_b   1.000
_cell.length_c   1.000
_cell.angle_alpha   90.00
_cell.angle_beta   90.00
_cell.angle_gamma   90.00
#
_symmetry.space_group_name_H-M   'P 1'
#
loop_
_entity.id
_entity.type
_entity.pdbx_description
1 polymer ?
#
loop_
_entity_poly.entity_id
_entity_poly.type
_entity_poly.pdbx_seq_one_letter_code
_entity_poly.pdbx_strand_id
1 'polypeptide(L)'
;MKIIGFLSLLVIVSADLRYDETLNHFKNREGFYTTGYLPSPYSGVTIGIGINLGFQSKTNLISKAVPQSIIDKLDKYLGLKQKTQLDSLGLNPSDLVLTTTEAEELSRAFIIDSFNYALQFSQNLNDKGLATLAYLKYRVGSLNCLKCKLSATINGVDTNLLWSAIKDNNATNL
;
A
#
# COMPACT_ATOMS: atom_id res chain seq x y z
N MET A 1 -13.26 11.56 38.43
CA MET A 1 -11.88 11.25 38.01
C MET A 1 -11.92 10.73 36.58
N LYS A 2 -11.55 11.56 35.59
CA LYS A 2 -11.59 11.22 34.14
C LYS A 2 -10.36 10.38 33.79
N ILE A 3 -10.46 9.06 33.91
CA ILE A 3 -9.44 8.10 33.43
C ILE A 3 -9.83 7.65 32.01
N ILE A 4 -10.01 8.59 31.09
CA ILE A 4 -10.39 8.28 29.69
C ILE A 4 -9.30 8.74 28.70
N GLY A 5 -8.39 9.65 29.08
CA GLY A 5 -7.41 10.23 28.15
C GLY A 5 -6.12 9.43 27.94
N PHE A 6 -5.69 8.60 28.90
CA PHE A 6 -4.39 7.91 28.80
C PHE A 6 -4.45 6.62 27.98
N LEU A 7 -5.57 5.88 28.05
CA LEU A 7 -5.71 4.61 27.34
C LEU A 7 -5.85 4.81 25.82
N SER A 8 -6.56 5.86 25.39
CA SER A 8 -6.74 6.18 23.97
C SER A 8 -5.45 6.65 23.31
N LEU A 9 -4.64 7.45 24.01
CA LEU A 9 -3.37 7.95 23.48
C LEU A 9 -2.35 6.83 23.27
N LEU A 10 -2.25 5.87 24.20
CA LEU A 10 -1.32 4.74 24.09
C LEU A 10 -1.65 3.82 22.90
N VAL A 11 -2.94 3.60 22.64
CA VAL A 11 -3.40 2.78 21.50
C VAL A 11 -3.07 3.45 20.16
N ILE A 12 -3.29 4.77 20.04
CA ILE A 12 -2.99 5.53 18.81
C ILE A 12 -1.50 5.48 18.47
N VAL A 13 -0.63 5.76 19.45
CA VAL A 13 0.83 5.73 19.26
C VAL A 13 1.31 4.33 18.82
N SER A 14 0.72 3.27 19.39
CA SER A 14 1.07 1.89 18.99
C SER A 14 0.64 1.55 17.56
N ALA A 15 -0.46 2.11 17.09
CA ALA A 15 -0.94 1.90 15.72
C ALA A 15 -0.09 2.68 14.70
N ASP A 16 0.34 3.89 15.05
CA ASP A 16 1.21 4.73 14.21
C ASP A 16 2.59 4.07 14.01
N LEU A 17 3.22 3.58 15.09
CA LEU A 17 4.50 2.87 14.98
C LEU A 17 4.40 1.59 14.12
N ARG A 18 3.29 0.84 14.26
CA ARG A 18 3.02 -0.36 13.44
C ARG A 18 2.76 -0.01 11.98
N TYR A 19 2.13 1.14 11.73
CA TYR A 19 1.94 1.65 10.38
C TYR A 19 3.29 2.01 9.74
N ASP A 20 4.19 2.66 10.46
CA ASP A 20 5.50 3.05 9.92
C ASP A 20 6.35 1.83 9.54
N GLU A 21 6.35 0.77 10.38
CA GLU A 21 7.01 -0.50 10.03
C GLU A 21 6.37 -1.14 8.79
N THR A 22 5.04 -1.09 8.69
CA THR A 22 4.30 -1.57 7.51
C THR A 22 4.68 -0.76 6.27
N LEU A 23 4.74 0.56 6.36
CA LEU A 23 5.13 1.43 5.26
C LEU A 23 6.56 1.11 4.80
N ASN A 24 7.50 0.94 5.74
CA ASN A 24 8.88 0.55 5.43
C ASN A 24 8.95 -0.81 4.74
N HIS A 25 8.16 -1.79 5.21
CA HIS A 25 8.06 -3.08 4.54
C HIS A 25 7.61 -2.94 3.08
N PHE A 26 6.58 -2.14 2.82
CA PHE A 26 6.11 -1.89 1.45
C PHE A 26 7.17 -1.20 0.59
N LYS A 27 7.83 -0.16 1.11
CA LYS A 27 8.93 0.53 0.40
C LYS A 27 10.04 -0.44 0.00
N ASN A 28 10.41 -1.36 0.89
CA ASN A 28 11.44 -2.37 0.62
C ASN A 28 11.02 -3.41 -0.42
N ARG A 29 9.72 -3.68 -0.58
CA ARG A 29 9.20 -4.73 -1.47
C ARG A 29 8.81 -4.22 -2.86
N GLU A 30 8.15 -3.07 -2.92
CA GLU A 30 7.68 -2.45 -4.18
C GLU A 30 8.65 -1.40 -4.74
N GLY A 31 9.55 -0.88 -3.88
CA GLY A 31 10.26 0.36 -4.13
C GLY A 31 9.44 1.58 -3.71
N PHE A 32 10.11 2.73 -3.67
CA PHE A 32 9.51 4.02 -3.34
C PHE A 32 10.11 5.11 -4.22
N TYR A 33 9.27 5.74 -5.04
CA TYR A 33 9.71 6.72 -6.03
C TYR A 33 8.95 8.03 -5.86
N THR A 34 9.68 9.12 -5.64
CA THR A 34 9.12 10.47 -5.58
C THR A 34 8.98 11.12 -6.96
N THR A 35 9.58 10.51 -7.98
CA THR A 35 9.51 10.94 -9.38
C THR A 35 8.76 9.89 -10.20
N GLY A 36 7.89 10.35 -11.09
CA GLY A 36 7.13 9.49 -11.98
C GLY A 36 8.03 8.69 -12.92
N TYR A 37 7.70 7.42 -13.12
CA TYR A 37 8.42 6.53 -14.03
C TYR A 37 7.47 5.64 -14.79
N LEU A 38 7.97 4.99 -15.85
CA LEU A 38 7.24 3.98 -16.61
C LEU A 38 7.91 2.62 -16.40
N PRO A 39 7.28 1.69 -15.65
CA PRO A 39 7.76 0.32 -15.53
C PRO A 39 7.94 -0.39 -16.89
N SER A 40 7.07 -0.09 -17.85
CA SER A 40 7.17 -0.55 -19.24
C SER A 40 6.46 0.41 -20.20
N PRO A 41 6.70 0.32 -21.52
CA PRO A 41 5.99 1.14 -22.51
C PRO A 41 4.47 0.95 -22.52
N TYR A 42 3.98 -0.18 -22.01
CA TYR A 42 2.56 -0.57 -21.96
C TYR A 42 1.92 -0.34 -20.58
N SER A 43 2.55 0.50 -19.75
CA SER A 43 2.07 0.87 -18.43
C SER A 43 1.77 2.37 -18.35
N GLY A 44 0.91 2.76 -17.42
CA GLY A 44 0.75 4.15 -17.03
C GLY A 44 1.89 4.62 -16.12
N VAL A 45 2.00 5.93 -15.94
CA VAL A 45 2.98 6.52 -15.01
C VAL A 45 2.77 5.93 -13.62
N THR A 46 3.87 5.50 -13.02
CA THR A 46 3.91 4.93 -11.67
C THR A 46 4.69 5.84 -10.75
N ILE A 47 4.24 5.98 -9.49
CA ILE A 47 4.88 6.83 -8.47
C ILE A 47 4.56 6.30 -7.05
N GLY A 48 5.26 6.79 -6.04
CA GLY A 48 5.13 6.35 -4.65
C GLY A 48 5.50 4.87 -4.52
N ILE A 49 4.65 4.11 -3.82
CA ILE A 49 4.77 2.66 -3.68
C ILE A 49 3.93 1.98 -4.78
N GLY A 50 4.46 1.99 -6.01
CA GLY A 50 3.89 1.25 -7.14
C GLY A 50 2.51 1.72 -7.61
N ILE A 51 2.12 2.97 -7.34
CA ILE A 51 0.80 3.49 -7.72
C ILE A 51 0.77 3.84 -9.20
N ASN A 52 0.09 3.00 -9.99
CA ASN A 52 -0.06 3.18 -11.42
C ASN A 52 -1.25 4.09 -11.76
N LEU A 53 -0.95 5.31 -12.20
CA LEU A 53 -1.88 6.38 -12.54
C LEU A 53 -2.76 6.07 -13.76
N GLY A 54 -2.32 5.16 -14.65
CA GLY A 54 -3.10 4.71 -15.80
C GLY A 54 -4.38 3.94 -15.42
N PHE A 55 -4.45 3.43 -14.19
CA PHE A 55 -5.65 2.79 -13.62
C PHE A 55 -6.36 3.66 -12.58
N GLN A 56 -5.93 4.91 -12.41
CA GLN A 56 -6.55 5.85 -11.49
C GLN A 56 -7.41 6.86 -12.24
N SER A 57 -8.41 7.37 -11.54
CA SER A 57 -9.20 8.53 -11.93
C SER A 57 -9.24 9.52 -10.77
N LYS A 58 -9.54 10.78 -11.08
CA LYS A 58 -9.69 11.83 -10.06
C LYS A 58 -10.71 11.42 -8.99
N THR A 59 -11.85 10.87 -9.41
CA THR A 59 -12.89 10.34 -8.52
C THR A 59 -12.36 9.24 -7.60
N ASN A 60 -11.55 8.31 -8.12
CA ASN A 60 -10.96 7.26 -7.28
C ASN A 60 -10.02 7.84 -6.21
N LEU A 61 -9.13 8.76 -6.60
CA LEU A 61 -8.20 9.40 -5.66
C LEU A 61 -8.95 10.19 -4.57
N ILE A 62 -10.01 10.90 -4.93
CA ILE A 62 -10.87 11.60 -3.96
C ILE A 62 -11.52 10.59 -3.00
N SER A 63 -12.04 9.47 -3.52
CA SER A 63 -12.68 8.44 -2.69
C SER A 63 -11.70 7.78 -1.71
N LYS A 64 -10.40 7.81 -2.02
CA LYS A 64 -9.31 7.36 -1.17
C LYS A 64 -8.75 8.45 -0.25
N ALA A 65 -9.41 9.61 -0.18
CA ALA A 65 -9.00 10.76 0.62
C ALA A 65 -7.59 11.28 0.29
N VAL A 66 -7.15 11.17 -0.96
CA VAL A 66 -5.90 11.80 -1.41
C VAL A 66 -6.08 13.33 -1.38
N PRO A 67 -5.15 14.10 -0.80
CA PRO A 67 -5.20 15.56 -0.79
C PRO A 67 -5.32 16.17 -2.18
N GLN A 68 -6.12 17.23 -2.31
CA GLN A 68 -6.35 17.90 -3.61
C GLN A 68 -5.04 18.43 -4.22
N SER A 69 -4.13 18.93 -3.39
CA SER A 69 -2.79 19.39 -3.82
C SER A 69 -1.98 18.31 -4.52
N ILE A 70 -2.12 17.05 -4.10
CA ILE A 70 -1.48 15.90 -4.75
C ILE A 70 -2.24 15.55 -6.03
N ILE A 71 -3.58 15.47 -5.97
CA ILE A 71 -4.42 15.17 -7.13
C ILE A 71 -4.13 16.12 -8.29
N ASP A 72 -3.98 17.42 -8.02
CA ASP A 72 -3.72 18.43 -9.05
C ASP A 72 -2.39 18.19 -9.78
N LYS A 73 -1.37 17.64 -9.09
CA LYS A 73 -0.10 17.23 -9.72
C LYS A 73 -0.26 15.99 -10.59
N LEU A 74 -1.13 15.05 -10.18
CA LEU A 74 -1.33 13.77 -10.86
C LEU A 74 -2.26 13.88 -12.07
N ASP A 75 -3.17 14.86 -12.11
CA ASP A 75 -4.35 14.93 -12.98
C ASP A 75 -4.03 14.67 -14.46
N LYS A 76 -2.98 15.30 -14.99
CA LYS A 76 -2.57 15.17 -16.39
C LYS A 76 -2.05 13.77 -16.78
N TYR A 77 -1.77 12.91 -15.81
CA TYR A 77 -1.27 11.54 -16.02
C TYR A 77 -2.34 10.46 -15.79
N LEU A 78 -3.51 10.83 -15.24
CA LEU A 78 -4.55 9.88 -14.88
C LEU A 78 -5.17 9.23 -16.14
N GLY A 79 -5.37 7.92 -16.08
CA GLY A 79 -5.98 7.15 -17.17
C GLY A 79 -5.09 6.95 -18.41
N LEU A 80 -3.88 7.53 -18.45
CA LEU A 80 -2.91 7.28 -19.51
C LEU A 80 -2.20 5.95 -19.22
N LYS A 81 -2.43 4.95 -20.09
CA LYS A 81 -2.01 3.56 -19.85
C LYS A 81 -0.77 3.14 -20.63
N GLN A 82 -0.28 3.98 -21.54
CA GLN A 82 0.81 3.63 -22.44
C GLN A 82 1.66 4.87 -22.76
N LYS A 83 2.96 4.65 -23.04
CA LYS A 83 3.90 5.73 -23.37
C LYS A 83 3.46 6.58 -24.56
N THR A 84 2.88 5.97 -25.59
CA THR A 84 2.43 6.69 -26.80
C THR A 84 1.35 7.73 -26.50
N GLN A 85 0.49 7.50 -25.50
CA GLN A 85 -0.50 8.48 -25.08
C GLN A 85 0.17 9.69 -24.41
N LEU A 86 1.15 9.45 -23.55
CA LEU A 86 1.96 10.50 -22.95
C LEU A 86 2.70 11.33 -24.00
N ASP A 87 3.38 10.66 -24.93
CA ASP A 87 4.14 11.30 -26.00
C ASP A 87 3.24 12.20 -26.86
N SER A 88 2.02 11.74 -27.17
CA SER A 88 1.04 12.52 -27.95
C SER A 88 0.57 13.79 -27.25
N LEU A 89 0.71 13.84 -25.92
CA LEU A 89 0.38 14.99 -25.07
C LEU A 89 1.62 15.80 -24.67
N GLY A 90 2.81 15.42 -25.15
CA GLY A 90 4.07 16.05 -24.76
C GLY A 90 4.42 15.88 -23.28
N LEU A 91 3.93 14.81 -22.63
CA LEU A 91 4.15 14.57 -21.21
C LEU A 91 5.33 13.63 -20.98
N ASN A 92 6.23 14.00 -20.07
CA ASN A 92 7.28 13.11 -19.57
C ASN A 92 6.93 12.63 -18.15
N PRO A 93 7.03 11.32 -17.85
CA PRO A 93 6.89 10.82 -16.48
C PRO A 93 7.79 11.52 -15.46
N SER A 94 9.02 11.88 -15.83
CA SER A 94 9.98 12.50 -14.91
C SER A 94 9.61 13.92 -14.48
N ASP A 95 8.68 14.57 -15.20
CA ASP A 95 8.17 15.89 -14.82
C ASP A 95 7.17 15.81 -13.67
N LEU A 96 6.66 14.62 -13.37
CA LEU A 96 5.85 14.38 -12.18
C LEU A 96 6.76 14.18 -10.98
N VAL A 97 6.85 15.18 -10.12
CA VAL A 97 7.65 15.13 -8.89
C VAL A 97 6.77 15.43 -7.68
N LEU A 98 6.81 14.52 -6.70
CA LEU A 98 6.25 14.68 -5.38
C LEU A 98 7.39 14.86 -4.36
N THR A 99 7.11 15.57 -3.28
CA THR A 99 7.98 15.47 -2.10
C THR A 99 7.86 14.07 -1.49
N THR A 100 8.82 13.70 -0.63
CA THR A 100 8.74 12.43 0.13
C THR A 100 7.42 12.32 0.89
N THR A 101 7.02 13.39 1.58
CA THR A 101 5.77 13.45 2.35
C THR A 101 4.55 13.24 1.45
N GLU A 102 4.47 13.93 0.31
CA GLU A 102 3.36 13.76 -0.63
C GLU A 102 3.30 12.34 -1.22
N ALA A 103 4.45 11.75 -1.55
CA ALA A 103 4.49 10.38 -2.06
C ALA A 103 4.09 9.35 -0.99
N GLU A 104 4.42 9.59 0.28
CA GLU A 104 3.97 8.77 1.42
C GLU A 104 2.47 8.94 1.70
N GLU A 105 1.95 10.15 1.67
CA GLU A 105 0.52 10.44 1.81
C GLU A 105 -0.30 9.78 0.70
N LEU A 106 0.17 9.90 -0.55
CA LEU A 106 -0.43 9.20 -1.68
C LEU A 106 -0.38 7.68 -1.46
N SER A 107 0.78 7.14 -1.04
CA SER A 107 0.93 5.69 -0.79
C SER A 107 0.03 5.19 0.33
N ARG A 108 -0.13 5.97 1.41
CA ARG A 108 -1.02 5.69 2.53
C ARG A 108 -2.45 5.47 2.07
N ALA A 109 -2.96 6.30 1.16
CA ALA A 109 -4.32 6.20 0.62
C ALA A 109 -4.62 4.85 -0.07
N PHE A 110 -3.59 4.13 -0.51
CA PHE A 110 -3.74 2.80 -1.15
C PHE A 110 -3.44 1.63 -0.21
N ILE A 111 -2.63 1.87 0.83
CA ILE A 111 -2.18 0.82 1.77
C ILE A 111 -3.12 0.69 2.98
N ILE A 112 -3.77 1.78 3.40
CA ILE A 112 -4.47 1.87 4.69
C ILE A 112 -5.54 0.80 4.90
N ASP A 113 -6.30 0.43 3.86
CA ASP A 113 -7.31 -0.62 3.95
C ASP A 113 -6.68 -2.00 4.23
N SER A 114 -5.52 -2.26 3.64
CA SER A 114 -4.80 -3.52 3.85
C SER A 114 -4.15 -3.58 5.22
N PHE A 115 -3.65 -2.44 5.71
CA PHE A 115 -3.15 -2.31 7.07
C PHE A 115 -4.27 -2.50 8.11
N ASN A 116 -5.41 -1.84 7.94
CA ASN A 116 -6.58 -1.99 8.82
C ASN A 116 -7.11 -3.43 8.81
N TYR A 117 -7.08 -4.10 7.66
CA TYR A 117 -7.38 -5.53 7.59
C TYR A 117 -6.39 -6.35 8.42
N ALA A 118 -5.09 -6.06 8.39
CA ALA A 118 -4.11 -6.81 9.16
C ALA A 118 -4.20 -6.52 10.67
N LEU A 119 -4.56 -5.29 11.06
CA LEU A 119 -4.68 -4.86 12.45
C LEU A 119 -5.65 -5.70 13.28
N GLN A 120 -6.69 -6.28 12.68
CA GLN A 120 -7.63 -7.15 13.41
C GLN A 120 -6.97 -8.44 13.95
N PHE A 121 -5.79 -8.81 13.43
CA PHE A 121 -4.99 -9.96 13.86
C PHE A 121 -3.78 -9.57 14.71
N SER A 122 -3.65 -8.29 15.08
CA SER A 122 -2.47 -7.70 15.75
C SER A 122 -2.12 -8.33 17.09
N GLN A 123 -3.07 -8.94 17.80
CA GLN A 123 -2.82 -9.64 19.07
C GLN A 123 -1.98 -10.92 18.87
N ASN A 124 -2.02 -11.49 17.67
CA ASN A 124 -1.36 -12.76 17.32
C ASN A 124 -0.13 -12.54 16.42
N LEU A 125 0.17 -11.28 16.07
CA LEU A 125 1.22 -10.91 15.12
C LEU A 125 2.18 -9.90 15.73
N ASN A 126 3.48 -10.15 15.55
CA ASN A 126 4.50 -9.12 15.67
C ASN A 126 4.38 -8.12 14.49
N ASP A 127 5.14 -7.03 14.55
CA ASP A 127 5.03 -5.95 13.57
C ASP A 127 5.39 -6.40 12.14
N LYS A 128 6.38 -7.30 11.99
CA LYS A 128 6.76 -7.88 10.70
C LYS A 128 5.67 -8.78 10.10
N GLY A 129 5.03 -9.59 10.94
CA GLY A 129 3.91 -10.45 10.53
C GLY A 129 2.70 -9.63 10.10
N LEU A 130 2.40 -8.54 10.83
CA LEU A 130 1.35 -7.60 10.46
C LEU A 130 1.66 -6.92 9.12
N ALA A 131 2.88 -6.39 8.95
CA ALA A 131 3.31 -5.74 7.72
C ALA A 131 3.25 -6.69 6.52
N THR A 132 3.67 -7.94 6.71
CA THR A 132 3.60 -9.01 5.69
C THR A 132 2.15 -9.32 5.31
N LEU A 133 1.26 -9.45 6.29
CA LEU A 133 -0.16 -9.71 6.03
C LEU A 133 -0.82 -8.54 5.29
N ALA A 134 -0.52 -7.30 5.69
CA ALA A 134 -1.00 -6.10 4.99
C ALA A 134 -0.49 -6.09 3.54
N TYR A 135 0.78 -6.40 3.31
CA TYR A 135 1.36 -6.50 1.97
C TYR A 135 0.70 -7.58 1.12
N LEU A 136 0.44 -8.75 1.68
CA LEU A 136 -0.27 -9.82 0.98
C LEU A 136 -1.68 -9.40 0.58
N LYS A 137 -2.43 -8.82 1.53
CA LYS A 137 -3.78 -8.28 1.26
C LYS A 137 -3.76 -7.24 0.14
N TYR A 138 -2.77 -6.36 0.14
CA TYR A 138 -2.59 -5.35 -0.90
C TYR A 138 -2.36 -5.98 -2.28
N ARG A 139 -1.51 -7.01 -2.36
CA ARG A 139 -1.17 -7.67 -3.63
C ARG A 139 -2.27 -8.55 -4.21
N VAL A 140 -3.01 -9.25 -3.36
CA VAL A 140 -3.97 -10.28 -3.80
C VAL A 140 -5.43 -9.83 -3.71
N GLY A 141 -5.71 -8.66 -3.12
CA GLY A 141 -7.03 -8.07 -3.02
C GLY A 141 -7.95 -8.74 -1.99
N SER A 142 -8.15 -10.07 -2.03
CA SER A 142 -8.96 -10.80 -1.05
C SER A 142 -8.21 -12.01 -0.49
N LEU A 143 -8.15 -12.09 0.84
CA LEU A 143 -7.63 -13.26 1.56
C LEU A 143 -8.77 -14.22 1.99
N ASN A 144 -10.03 -13.86 1.73
CA ASN A 144 -11.20 -14.69 2.00
C ASN A 144 -11.37 -15.74 0.91
N CYS A 145 -10.75 -16.90 1.08
CA CYS A 145 -11.10 -18.03 0.25
C CYS A 145 -10.91 -19.35 1.01
N LEU A 146 -12.03 -19.86 1.54
CA LEU A 146 -12.15 -21.19 2.16
C LEU A 146 -11.77 -22.35 1.21
N LYS A 147 -11.52 -22.08 -0.08
CA LYS A 147 -11.12 -23.06 -1.10
C LYS A 147 -9.85 -22.69 -1.87
N CYS A 148 -9.26 -21.52 -1.62
CA CYS A 148 -8.03 -21.16 -2.29
C CYS A 148 -6.92 -21.68 -1.41
N LYS A 149 -6.24 -22.71 -1.90
CA LYS A 149 -4.81 -22.76 -1.66
C LYS A 149 -4.31 -21.40 -2.13
N LEU A 150 -3.83 -20.55 -1.23
CA LEU A 150 -2.98 -19.44 -1.63
C LEU A 150 -1.69 -20.11 -2.16
N SER A 151 -1.74 -20.66 -3.38
CA SER A 151 -0.60 -21.29 -4.03
C SER A 151 0.20 -20.24 -4.79
N ALA A 152 0.33 -19.05 -4.21
CA ALA A 152 1.32 -18.09 -4.62
C ALA A 152 2.45 -18.24 -3.61
N THR A 153 3.41 -19.09 -3.95
CA THR A 153 4.74 -19.04 -3.37
C THR A 153 5.32 -17.66 -3.71
N ILE A 154 5.13 -16.67 -2.84
CA ILE A 154 5.72 -15.35 -3.03
C ILE A 154 7.12 -15.42 -2.42
N ASN A 155 8.15 -15.44 -3.27
CA ASN A 155 9.56 -15.54 -2.86
C ASN A 155 9.87 -16.77 -1.97
N GLY A 156 9.27 -17.93 -2.27
CA GLY A 156 9.52 -19.17 -1.52
C GLY A 156 8.60 -19.41 -0.31
N VAL A 157 7.73 -18.46 0.04
CA VAL A 157 6.83 -18.60 1.21
C VAL A 157 5.46 -19.10 0.77
N ASP A 158 5.08 -20.30 1.25
CA ASP A 158 3.71 -20.81 1.11
C ASP A 158 2.78 -19.97 2.00
N THR A 159 1.89 -19.23 1.36
CA THR A 159 0.95 -18.33 2.02
C THR A 159 -0.17 -19.08 2.76
N ASN A 160 -0.32 -20.40 2.54
CA ASN A 160 -1.14 -21.26 3.39
C ASN A 160 -0.49 -21.51 4.77
N LEU A 161 0.83 -21.60 4.85
CA LEU A 161 1.54 -21.69 6.14
C LEU A 161 1.36 -20.41 6.95
N LEU A 162 1.33 -19.25 6.28
CA LEU A 162 1.08 -17.96 6.94
C LEU A 162 -0.33 -17.92 7.54
N TRP A 163 -1.34 -18.41 6.81
CA TRP A 163 -2.72 -18.47 7.29
C TRP A 163 -2.93 -19.49 8.41
N SER A 164 -2.29 -20.65 8.33
CA SER A 164 -2.30 -21.65 9.41
C SER A 164 -1.56 -21.13 10.64
N ALA A 165 -0.40 -20.48 10.50
CA ALA A 165 0.32 -19.88 11.62
C ALA A 165 -0.47 -18.76 12.32
N ILE A 166 -1.23 -17.97 11.56
CA ILE A 166 -2.18 -16.96 12.10
C ILE A 166 -3.32 -17.64 12.87
N LYS A 167 -3.88 -18.74 12.34
CA LYS A 167 -4.97 -19.49 12.99
C LYS A 167 -4.53 -20.25 14.23
N ASP A 168 -3.34 -20.82 14.20
CA ASP A 168 -2.79 -21.70 15.23
C ASP A 168 -2.02 -20.91 16.32
N ASN A 169 -2.06 -19.58 16.25
CA ASN A 169 -1.39 -18.64 17.17
C ASN A 169 0.12 -18.89 17.33
N ASN A 170 0.77 -19.34 16.24
CA ASN A 170 2.19 -19.74 16.24
C ASN A 170 2.95 -18.98 15.15
N ALA A 171 3.02 -17.65 15.30
CA ALA A 171 3.69 -16.74 14.37
C ALA A 171 5.20 -16.59 14.63
N THR A 172 5.79 -17.41 15.51
CA THR A 172 7.18 -17.26 16.00
C THR A 172 8.27 -17.42 14.93
N ASN A 173 7.92 -17.95 13.75
CA ASN A 173 8.83 -18.22 12.64
C ASN A 173 8.44 -17.48 11.33
N LEU A 174 7.56 -16.47 11.40
CA LEU A 174 7.22 -15.56 10.30
C LEU A 174 7.98 -14.24 10.44
#